data_AF-A0A1G6BT67-F1
#
_entry.id   AF-A0A1G6BT67-F1
#
_cell.length_a   1.000
_cell.length_b   1.000
_cell.length_c   1.000
_cell.angle_alpha   90.00
_cell.angle_beta   90.00
_cell.angle_gamma   90.00
#
_symmetry.space_group_name_H-M   'P 1'
#
loop_
_entity.id
_entity.type
_entity.pdbx_description
1 polymer ?
#
loop_
_entity_poly.entity_id
_entity_poly.type
_entity_poly.pdbx_seq_one_letter_code
_entity_poly.pdbx_strand_id
1 'polypeptide(L)'
;MNQKLRKDIDYIVENSIKAVLPDEAVMKALESYTPSKGKNVLVAIGKAAWQMAKAATNALGYVDYGIVITKYDHVKGSIDGIECIEAGHPIPDENSFRATGRAIELVKDLTADDTVLFLISGGGSALFELPLIDADELQDITKQLLASGANIVEINTIRKRLSQVKGGRFALKCAPAKVFSIVLSDIVGDPLDMIASGPAYPDTSTCADANRIVKKYSLKLSDKAKTLLNEETPK
;
A
#
# COMPACT_ATOMS: atom_id res chain seq x y z
N MET A 1 -41.88 -17.39 -3.96
CA MET A 1 -40.90 -16.33 -4.23
C MET A 1 -40.87 -16.09 -5.73
N ASN A 2 -41.08 -14.85 -6.19
CA ASN A 2 -41.21 -14.53 -7.63
C ASN A 2 -39.88 -14.81 -8.34
N GLN A 3 -39.83 -15.85 -9.20
CA GLN A 3 -38.60 -16.29 -9.88
C GLN A 3 -37.96 -15.19 -10.73
N LYS A 4 -38.76 -14.25 -11.26
CA LYS A 4 -38.27 -13.10 -12.00
C LYS A 4 -37.50 -12.13 -11.08
N LEU A 5 -38.09 -11.78 -9.93
CA LEU A 5 -37.45 -10.91 -8.95
C LEU A 5 -36.13 -11.49 -8.44
N ARG A 6 -36.07 -12.82 -8.23
CA ARG A 6 -34.82 -13.49 -7.85
C ARG A 6 -33.75 -13.33 -8.92
N LYS A 7 -34.07 -13.60 -10.19
CA LYS A 7 -33.14 -13.42 -11.32
C LYS A 7 -32.68 -11.97 -11.47
N ASP A 8 -33.58 -11.01 -11.31
CA ASP A 8 -33.24 -9.59 -11.40
C ASP A 8 -32.28 -9.18 -10.27
N ILE A 9 -32.51 -9.67 -9.04
CA ILE A 9 -31.60 -9.44 -7.90
C ILE A 9 -30.24 -10.11 -8.15
N ASP A 10 -30.21 -11.38 -8.55
CA ASP A 10 -28.97 -12.11 -8.83
C ASP A 10 -28.17 -11.37 -9.92
N TYR A 11 -28.84 -10.91 -10.99
CA TYR A 11 -28.21 -10.11 -12.05
C TYR A 11 -27.63 -8.80 -11.53
N ILE A 12 -28.38 -8.04 -10.72
CA ILE A 12 -27.90 -6.76 -10.16
C ILE A 12 -26.68 -7.02 -9.26
N VAL A 13 -26.73 -8.02 -8.39
CA VAL A 13 -25.64 -8.35 -7.47
C VAL A 13 -24.40 -8.80 -8.24
N GLU A 14 -24.53 -9.74 -9.17
CA GLU A 14 -23.40 -10.24 -9.96
C GLU A 14 -22.73 -9.14 -10.77
N ASN A 15 -23.49 -8.29 -11.45
CA ASN A 15 -22.91 -7.19 -12.24
C ASN A 15 -22.30 -6.10 -11.36
N SER A 16 -22.88 -5.82 -10.19
CA SER A 16 -22.30 -4.87 -9.23
C SER A 16 -20.96 -5.37 -8.68
N ILE A 17 -20.85 -6.68 -8.39
CA ILE A 17 -19.59 -7.30 -7.96
C ILE A 17 -18.58 -7.31 -9.11
N LYS A 18 -18.99 -7.70 -10.32
CA LYS A 18 -18.13 -7.71 -11.51
C LYS A 18 -17.49 -6.35 -11.78
N ALA A 19 -18.27 -5.27 -11.66
CA ALA A 19 -17.80 -3.91 -11.91
C ALA A 19 -16.70 -3.43 -10.94
N VAL A 20 -16.54 -4.08 -9.78
CA VAL A 20 -15.51 -3.77 -8.78
C VAL A 20 -14.47 -4.89 -8.65
N LEU A 21 -14.47 -5.86 -9.57
CA LEU A 21 -13.38 -6.83 -9.64
C LEU A 21 -12.06 -6.10 -9.96
N PRO A 22 -10.93 -6.56 -9.39
CA PRO A 22 -9.65 -5.85 -9.53
C PRO A 22 -9.23 -5.61 -10.99
N ASP A 23 -9.55 -6.55 -11.87
CA ASP A 23 -9.28 -6.48 -13.31
C ASP A 23 -10.08 -5.37 -14.00
N GLU A 24 -11.41 -5.34 -13.84
CA GLU A 24 -12.27 -4.29 -14.42
C GLU A 24 -11.91 -2.90 -13.87
N ALA A 25 -11.64 -2.80 -12.56
CA ALA A 25 -11.25 -1.54 -11.93
C ALA A 25 -9.91 -1.00 -12.48
N VAL A 26 -8.93 -1.88 -12.69
CA VAL A 26 -7.63 -1.50 -13.27
C VAL A 26 -7.77 -1.13 -14.74
N MET A 27 -8.49 -1.92 -15.55
CA MET A 27 -8.70 -1.62 -16.97
C MET A 27 -9.35 -0.25 -17.14
N LYS A 28 -10.43 0.01 -16.40
CA LYS A 28 -11.12 1.30 -16.43
C LYS A 28 -10.23 2.47 -16.00
N ALA A 29 -9.42 2.30 -14.96
CA ALA A 29 -8.50 3.33 -14.51
C ALA A 29 -7.38 3.62 -15.52
N LEU A 30 -7.01 2.61 -16.33
CA LEU A 30 -5.98 2.74 -17.36
C LEU A 30 -6.51 3.27 -18.70
N GLU A 31 -7.82 3.35 -18.95
CA GLU A 31 -8.38 3.92 -20.19
C GLU A 31 -7.92 5.35 -20.48
N SER A 32 -7.70 6.14 -19.42
CA SER A 32 -7.19 7.51 -19.51
C SER A 32 -5.69 7.63 -19.24
N TYR A 33 -5.01 6.52 -18.99
CA TYR A 33 -3.58 6.49 -18.69
C TYR A 33 -2.76 6.36 -19.97
N THR A 34 -1.80 7.27 -20.14
CA THR A 34 -0.80 7.17 -21.20
C THR A 34 0.55 6.86 -20.55
N PRO A 35 1.20 5.73 -20.88
CA PRO A 35 2.55 5.43 -20.42
C PRO A 35 3.51 6.59 -20.72
N SER A 36 4.45 6.78 -19.82
CA SER A 36 5.49 7.80 -20.01
C SER A 36 6.46 7.38 -21.12
N LYS A 37 7.18 8.37 -21.67
CA LYS A 37 8.25 8.12 -22.67
C LYS A 37 9.51 7.52 -22.04
N GLY A 38 9.69 7.68 -20.73
CA GLY A 38 10.71 6.99 -19.96
C GLY A 38 10.26 5.59 -19.55
N LYS A 39 10.82 5.12 -18.44
CA LYS A 39 10.52 3.82 -17.85
C LYS A 39 9.15 3.81 -17.19
N ASN A 40 8.41 2.73 -17.39
CA ASN A 40 7.13 2.45 -16.75
C ASN A 40 7.34 1.31 -15.75
N VAL A 41 7.49 1.67 -14.48
CA VAL A 41 7.78 0.74 -13.38
C VAL A 41 6.50 0.37 -12.67
N LEU A 42 6.20 -0.92 -12.54
CA LEU A 42 5.01 -1.40 -11.85
C LEU A 42 5.34 -1.79 -10.41
N VAL A 43 4.62 -1.23 -9.45
CA VAL A 43 4.68 -1.65 -8.04
C VAL A 43 3.26 -1.98 -7.60
N ALA A 44 3.00 -3.22 -7.18
CA ALA A 44 1.68 -3.66 -6.75
C ALA A 44 1.73 -4.24 -5.34
N ILE A 45 0.87 -3.75 -4.45
CA ILE A 45 0.80 -4.17 -3.05
C ILE A 45 -0.63 -4.48 -2.60
N GLY A 46 -0.77 -5.47 -1.72
CA GLY A 46 -2.06 -5.88 -1.16
C GLY A 46 -2.57 -7.22 -1.66
N LYS A 47 -3.72 -7.68 -1.12
CA LYS A 47 -4.29 -9.01 -1.40
C LYS A 47 -4.65 -9.24 -2.87
N ALA A 48 -5.01 -8.17 -3.58
CA ALA A 48 -5.35 -8.22 -5.01
C ALA A 48 -4.17 -7.82 -5.91
N ALA A 49 -2.98 -7.60 -5.36
CA ALA A 49 -1.83 -7.07 -6.10
C ALA A 49 -1.49 -7.87 -7.36
N TRP A 50 -1.49 -9.21 -7.27
CA TRP A 50 -1.21 -10.07 -8.42
C TRP A 50 -2.24 -9.90 -9.54
N GLN A 51 -3.54 -9.87 -9.20
CA GLN A 51 -4.60 -9.72 -10.19
C GLN A 51 -4.59 -8.32 -10.81
N MET A 52 -4.37 -7.29 -10.00
CA MET A 52 -4.23 -5.91 -10.47
C MET A 52 -3.02 -5.77 -11.41
N ALA A 53 -1.86 -6.32 -11.04
CA ALA A 53 -0.66 -6.29 -11.87
C ALA A 53 -0.88 -7.04 -13.18
N LYS A 54 -1.49 -8.22 -13.15
CA LYS A 54 -1.78 -8.98 -14.36
C LYS A 54 -2.69 -8.20 -15.31
N ALA A 55 -3.76 -7.60 -14.80
CA ALA A 55 -4.66 -6.76 -15.58
C ALA A 55 -3.93 -5.54 -16.17
N ALA A 56 -3.11 -4.85 -15.37
CA ALA A 56 -2.33 -3.71 -15.82
C ALA A 56 -1.34 -4.07 -16.93
N THR A 57 -0.56 -5.14 -16.75
CA THR A 57 0.40 -5.60 -17.78
C THR A 57 -0.29 -6.00 -19.08
N ASN A 58 -1.45 -6.67 -19.02
CA ASN A 58 -2.24 -7.01 -20.20
C ASN A 58 -2.78 -5.77 -20.91
N ALA A 59 -3.27 -4.77 -20.15
CA ALA A 59 -3.85 -3.55 -20.71
C ALA A 59 -2.81 -2.62 -21.34
N LEU A 60 -1.64 -2.50 -20.70
CA LEU A 60 -0.53 -1.66 -21.19
C LEU A 60 0.27 -2.32 -22.31
N GLY A 61 0.24 -3.66 -22.40
CA GLY A 61 1.04 -4.46 -23.33
C GLY A 61 2.52 -4.55 -22.96
N TYR A 62 3.07 -3.57 -22.22
CA TYR A 62 4.47 -3.54 -21.80
C TYR A 62 4.66 -2.75 -20.49
N VAL A 63 5.57 -3.24 -19.65
CA VAL A 63 6.16 -2.56 -18.49
C VAL A 63 7.64 -2.90 -18.46
N ASP A 64 8.50 -1.96 -18.05
CA ASP A 64 9.95 -2.18 -18.09
C ASP A 64 10.41 -3.20 -17.06
N TYR A 65 9.88 -3.08 -15.85
CA TYR A 65 10.06 -4.02 -14.75
C TYR A 65 9.10 -3.68 -13.62
N GLY A 66 8.99 -4.58 -12.65
CA GLY A 66 8.18 -4.28 -11.48
C GLY A 66 8.18 -5.36 -10.42
N ILE A 67 7.35 -5.14 -9.40
CA ILE A 67 7.20 -6.03 -8.26
C ILE A 67 5.74 -6.13 -7.82
N VAL A 68 5.33 -7.33 -7.48
CA VAL A 68 4.07 -7.66 -6.79
C VAL A 68 4.42 -8.12 -5.39
N ILE A 69 3.78 -7.53 -4.39
CA ILE A 69 3.88 -7.93 -2.98
C ILE A 69 2.48 -8.28 -2.47
N THR A 70 2.23 -9.57 -2.32
CA THR A 70 0.91 -10.10 -1.92
C THR A 70 1.03 -11.06 -0.74
N LYS A 71 -0.10 -11.52 -0.21
CA LYS A 71 -0.14 -12.52 0.87
C LYS A 71 0.36 -13.89 0.35
N TYR A 72 0.89 -14.72 1.24
CA TYR A 72 1.12 -16.14 0.95
C TYR A 72 -0.05 -16.83 0.25
N ASP A 73 0.27 -17.68 -0.73
CA ASP A 73 -0.66 -18.43 -1.57
C ASP A 73 -1.58 -17.57 -2.46
N HIS A 74 -1.18 -16.33 -2.80
CA HIS A 74 -1.95 -15.42 -3.66
C HIS A 74 -1.28 -15.12 -5.01
N VAL A 75 -0.03 -15.53 -5.22
CA VAL A 75 0.59 -15.51 -6.54
C VAL A 75 0.04 -16.67 -7.37
N LYS A 76 -0.56 -16.35 -8.53
CA LYS A 76 -1.25 -17.34 -9.39
C LYS A 76 -0.45 -17.73 -10.65
N GLY A 77 0.82 -17.34 -10.71
CA GLY A 77 1.70 -17.57 -11.86
C GLY A 77 2.69 -16.44 -12.08
N SER A 78 3.58 -16.61 -13.05
CA SER A 78 4.51 -15.56 -13.47
C SER A 78 3.81 -14.45 -14.25
N ILE A 79 4.33 -13.24 -14.11
CA ILE A 79 3.98 -12.07 -14.92
C ILE A 79 5.30 -11.57 -15.50
N ASP A 80 5.38 -11.46 -16.83
CA ASP A 80 6.64 -11.13 -17.50
C ASP A 80 7.14 -9.76 -17.05
N GLY A 81 8.44 -9.68 -16.72
CA GLY A 81 9.07 -8.47 -16.20
C GLY A 81 8.74 -8.12 -14.74
N ILE A 82 7.93 -8.92 -14.04
CA ILE A 82 7.46 -8.63 -12.68
C ILE A 82 7.97 -9.69 -11.69
N GLU A 83 8.66 -9.23 -10.64
CA GLU A 83 9.01 -10.04 -9.48
C GLU A 83 7.77 -10.23 -8.58
N CYS A 84 7.28 -11.46 -8.43
CA CYS A 84 6.16 -11.76 -7.53
C CYS A 84 6.69 -12.29 -6.20
N ILE A 85 6.45 -11.55 -5.10
CA ILE A 85 6.87 -11.92 -3.75
C ILE A 85 5.66 -12.03 -2.84
N GLU A 86 5.63 -13.10 -2.03
CA GLU A 86 4.63 -13.31 -1.00
C GLU A 86 5.19 -12.95 0.38
N ALA A 87 4.35 -12.36 1.23
CA ALA A 87 4.74 -11.80 2.52
C ALA A 87 3.65 -11.91 3.59
N GLY A 88 4.03 -11.62 4.83
CA GLY A 88 3.19 -11.71 6.02
C GLY A 88 2.01 -10.75 6.03
N HIS A 89 0.83 -11.29 6.32
CA HIS A 89 -0.39 -10.53 6.59
C HIS A 89 -1.30 -11.34 7.54
N PRO A 90 -1.85 -10.74 8.63
CA PRO A 90 -2.00 -9.30 8.88
C PRO A 90 -0.82 -8.63 9.61
N ILE A 91 0.18 -9.39 10.04
CA ILE A 91 1.39 -8.88 10.70
C ILE A 91 2.55 -8.94 9.71
N PRO A 92 3.33 -7.86 9.52
CA PRO A 92 4.50 -7.88 8.63
C PRO A 92 5.56 -8.86 9.15
N ASP A 93 6.20 -9.57 8.22
CA ASP A 93 7.30 -10.49 8.51
C ASP A 93 8.58 -10.09 7.75
N GLU A 94 9.62 -10.90 7.84
CA GLU A 94 10.88 -10.68 7.14
C GLU A 94 10.71 -10.56 5.62
N ASN A 95 9.77 -11.30 5.03
CA ASN A 95 9.46 -11.20 3.61
C ASN A 95 8.80 -9.87 3.28
N SER A 96 7.93 -9.33 4.14
CA SER A 96 7.40 -7.97 3.97
C SER A 96 8.53 -6.93 3.88
N PHE A 97 9.51 -7.02 4.78
CA PHE A 97 10.64 -6.10 4.81
C PHE A 97 11.55 -6.25 3.58
N ARG A 98 11.88 -7.50 3.22
CA ARG A 98 12.72 -7.81 2.05
C ARG A 98 12.06 -7.36 0.75
N ALA A 99 10.77 -7.64 0.57
CA ALA A 99 10.02 -7.25 -0.61
C ALA A 99 9.89 -5.72 -0.73
N THR A 100 9.65 -5.04 0.40
CA THR A 100 9.59 -3.58 0.44
C THR A 100 10.94 -2.96 0.11
N GLY A 101 12.03 -3.50 0.65
CA GLY A 101 13.40 -3.10 0.27
C GLY A 101 13.64 -3.24 -1.23
N ARG A 102 13.22 -4.36 -1.83
CA ARG A 102 13.32 -4.57 -3.27
C ARG A 102 12.52 -3.54 -4.07
N ALA A 103 11.30 -3.22 -3.65
CA ALA A 103 10.49 -2.20 -4.30
C ALA A 103 11.13 -0.81 -4.25
N ILE A 104 11.78 -0.45 -3.12
CA ILE A 104 12.53 0.80 -3.00
C ILE A 104 13.69 0.84 -4.00
N GLU A 105 14.45 -0.25 -4.14
CA GLU A 105 15.56 -0.32 -5.10
C GLU A 105 15.07 -0.21 -6.56
N LEU A 106 13.89 -0.75 -6.89
CA LEU A 106 13.32 -0.63 -8.25
C LEU A 106 12.93 0.79 -8.62
N VAL A 107 12.51 1.61 -7.66
CA VAL A 107 12.10 3.01 -7.89
C VAL A 107 13.23 4.02 -7.65
N LYS A 108 14.41 3.54 -7.28
CA LYS A 108 15.58 4.36 -7.06
C LYS A 108 16.12 4.92 -8.38
N ASP A 109 16.64 6.14 -8.35
CA ASP A 109 17.31 6.81 -9.47
C ASP A 109 16.43 6.95 -10.73
N LEU A 110 15.11 6.97 -10.56
CA LEU A 110 14.19 7.31 -11.64
C LEU A 110 14.27 8.81 -11.98
N THR A 111 13.88 9.15 -13.19
CA THR A 111 13.92 10.50 -13.76
C THR A 111 12.51 11.09 -13.89
N ALA A 112 12.41 12.38 -14.21
CA ALA A 112 11.12 13.05 -14.40
C ALA A 112 10.32 12.53 -15.62
N ASP A 113 10.99 11.82 -16.53
CA ASP A 113 10.38 11.19 -17.70
C ASP A 113 9.83 9.79 -17.40
N ASP A 114 10.14 9.23 -16.22
CA ASP A 114 9.69 7.90 -15.79
C ASP A 114 8.35 8.00 -15.04
N THR A 115 7.63 6.88 -14.96
CA THR A 115 6.39 6.76 -14.18
C THR A 115 6.36 5.45 -13.40
N VAL A 116 5.98 5.56 -12.13
CA VAL A 116 5.66 4.43 -11.26
C VAL A 116 4.15 4.22 -11.28
N LEU A 117 3.70 3.11 -11.85
CA LEU A 117 2.34 2.63 -11.74
C LEU A 117 2.18 1.89 -10.42
N PHE A 118 1.52 2.53 -9.46
CA PHE A 118 1.39 2.02 -8.09
C PHE A 118 0.00 1.45 -7.83
N LEU A 119 -0.11 0.13 -7.75
CA LEU A 119 -1.37 -0.59 -7.59
C LEU A 119 -1.54 -0.97 -6.11
N ILE A 120 -2.61 -0.51 -5.46
CA ILE A 120 -2.81 -0.69 -4.03
C ILE A 120 -4.16 -1.38 -3.79
N SER A 121 -4.15 -2.39 -2.93
CA SER A 121 -5.37 -3.03 -2.40
C SER A 121 -5.26 -3.29 -0.90
N GLY A 122 -6.37 -3.75 -0.30
CA GLY A 122 -6.43 -4.10 1.12
C GLY A 122 -5.27 -4.99 1.60
N GLY A 123 -4.78 -4.73 2.81
CA GLY A 123 -3.64 -5.44 3.41
C GLY A 123 -2.26 -4.81 3.15
N GLY A 124 -2.18 -3.74 2.36
CA GLY A 124 -0.93 -3.06 2.03
C GLY A 124 -0.11 -2.61 3.26
N SER A 125 -0.74 -2.24 4.39
CA SER A 125 0.00 -1.80 5.58
C SER A 125 0.92 -2.87 6.17
N ALA A 126 0.60 -4.17 6.03
CA ALA A 126 1.42 -5.28 6.52
C ALA A 126 2.36 -5.83 5.43
N LEU A 127 1.88 -5.85 4.18
CA LEU A 127 2.64 -6.36 3.04
C LEU A 127 3.74 -5.39 2.59
N PHE A 128 3.52 -4.08 2.74
CA PHE A 128 4.44 -3.03 2.34
C PHE A 128 4.93 -2.24 3.56
N GLU A 129 5.98 -2.75 4.19
CA GLU A 129 6.58 -2.20 5.40
C GLU A 129 8.10 -2.34 5.34
N LEU A 130 8.80 -1.31 5.81
CA LEU A 130 10.23 -1.38 6.10
C LEU A 130 10.49 -0.44 7.28
N PRO A 131 10.69 -0.96 8.50
CA PRO A 131 10.81 -0.12 9.68
C PRO A 131 12.11 0.69 9.68
N LEU A 132 12.06 1.87 10.29
CA LEU A 132 13.22 2.70 10.64
C LEU A 132 13.82 2.29 11.99
N ILE A 133 13.11 1.45 12.74
CA ILE A 133 13.50 0.85 14.03
C ILE A 133 13.63 -0.66 13.88
N ASP A 134 13.99 -1.35 14.96
CA ASP A 134 14.03 -2.82 14.94
C ASP A 134 12.62 -3.39 14.73
N ALA A 135 12.52 -4.48 13.98
CA ALA A 135 11.25 -5.11 13.65
C ALA A 135 10.48 -5.55 14.90
N ASP A 136 11.19 -6.09 15.88
CA ASP A 136 10.61 -6.50 17.17
C ASP A 136 10.07 -5.30 17.95
N GLU A 137 10.75 -4.14 17.89
CA GLU A 137 10.27 -2.91 18.50
C GLU A 137 9.00 -2.41 17.81
N LEU A 138 8.94 -2.42 16.47
CA LEU A 138 7.72 -2.06 15.73
C LEU A 138 6.54 -2.95 16.14
N GLN A 139 6.76 -4.26 16.27
CA GLN A 139 5.73 -5.20 16.71
C GLN A 139 5.30 -4.93 18.15
N ASP A 140 6.24 -4.66 19.06
CA ASP A 140 5.94 -4.34 20.45
C ASP A 140 5.11 -3.05 20.58
N ILE A 141 5.51 -1.97 19.90
CA ILE A 141 4.76 -0.71 19.87
C ILE A 141 3.33 -0.93 19.34
N THR A 142 3.19 -1.72 18.28
CA THR A 142 1.88 -2.05 17.72
C THR A 142 1.02 -2.83 18.72
N LYS A 143 1.60 -3.79 19.45
CA LYS A 143 0.91 -4.54 20.53
C LYS A 143 0.48 -3.62 21.66
N GLN A 144 1.35 -2.72 22.11
CA GLN A 144 1.03 -1.74 23.17
C GLN A 144 -0.18 -0.87 22.78
N LEU A 145 -0.19 -0.35 21.55
CA LEU A 145 -1.30 0.47 21.04
C LEU A 145 -2.63 -0.29 20.98
N LEU A 146 -2.60 -1.52 20.44
CA LEU A 146 -3.79 -2.38 20.36
C LEU A 146 -4.32 -2.74 21.76
N ALA A 147 -3.43 -3.14 22.67
CA ALA A 147 -3.77 -3.47 24.06
C ALA A 147 -4.36 -2.27 24.82
N SER A 148 -3.99 -1.06 24.42
CA SER A 148 -4.49 0.19 25.02
C SER A 148 -5.78 0.71 24.38
N GLY A 149 -6.33 0.00 23.38
CA GLY A 149 -7.53 0.43 22.66
C GLY A 149 -7.33 1.67 21.78
N ALA A 150 -6.11 1.89 21.28
CA ALA A 150 -5.85 2.95 20.31
C ALA A 150 -6.68 2.74 19.04
N ASN A 151 -7.26 3.81 18.52
CA ASN A 151 -8.01 3.72 17.27
C ASN A 151 -7.05 3.65 16.06
N ILE A 152 -7.58 3.30 14.88
CA ILE A 152 -6.76 3.13 13.68
C ILE A 152 -6.03 4.41 13.24
N VAL A 153 -6.62 5.58 13.46
CA VAL A 153 -5.99 6.87 13.14
C VAL A 153 -4.77 7.11 14.03
N GLU A 154 -4.90 6.82 15.34
CA GLU A 154 -3.80 6.93 16.30
C GLU A 154 -2.68 5.92 15.99
N ILE A 155 -3.04 4.68 15.69
CA ILE A 155 -2.08 3.65 15.29
C ILE A 155 -1.31 4.09 14.03
N ASN A 156 -2.02 4.55 13.00
CA ASN A 156 -1.40 5.00 11.76
C ASN A 156 -0.51 6.23 11.96
N THR A 157 -0.88 7.15 12.86
CA THR A 157 -0.07 8.34 13.20
C THR A 157 1.32 7.95 13.72
N ILE A 158 1.40 6.93 14.56
CA ILE A 158 2.67 6.40 15.06
C ILE A 158 3.39 5.59 13.96
N ARG A 159 2.69 4.66 13.31
CA ARG A 159 3.30 3.77 12.29
C ARG A 159 3.91 4.52 11.11
N LYS A 160 3.29 5.60 10.64
CA LYS A 160 3.81 6.41 9.52
C LYS A 160 5.21 6.96 9.81
N ARG A 161 5.46 7.41 11.03
CA ARG A 161 6.76 7.97 11.45
C ARG A 161 7.85 6.92 11.62
N LEU A 162 7.49 5.68 11.94
CA LEU A 162 8.41 4.56 12.14
C LEU A 162 8.71 3.77 10.86
N SER A 163 8.15 4.15 9.72
CA SER A 163 8.24 3.42 8.45
C SER A 163 9.00 4.20 7.38
N GLN A 164 9.77 3.50 6.54
CA GLN A 164 10.45 4.10 5.39
C GLN A 164 9.53 4.40 4.20
N VAL A 165 8.33 3.81 4.13
CA VAL A 165 7.47 3.88 2.94
C VAL A 165 6.11 4.52 3.18
N LYS A 166 5.63 4.53 4.43
CA LYS A 166 4.31 5.08 4.77
C LYS A 166 4.33 6.61 4.87
N GLY A 167 3.14 7.23 4.88
CA GLY A 167 2.97 8.67 5.04
C GLY A 167 3.70 9.48 3.97
N GLY A 168 3.53 9.11 2.70
CA GLY A 168 4.10 9.81 1.54
C GLY A 168 5.57 9.50 1.27
N ARG A 169 6.26 8.77 2.15
CA ARG A 169 7.70 8.49 2.00
C ARG A 169 8.02 7.62 0.79
N PHE A 170 7.11 6.75 0.36
CA PHE A 170 7.31 6.00 -0.90
C PHE A 170 7.23 6.92 -2.11
N ALA A 171 6.27 7.86 -2.17
CA ALA A 171 6.24 8.84 -3.26
C ALA A 171 7.52 9.69 -3.33
N LEU A 172 8.09 10.06 -2.18
CA LEU A 172 9.38 10.75 -2.15
C LEU A 172 10.54 9.91 -2.71
N LYS A 173 10.52 8.58 -2.49
CA LYS A 173 11.53 7.68 -3.04
C LYS A 173 11.40 7.51 -4.55
N CYS A 174 10.20 7.70 -5.10
CA CYS A 174 9.97 7.71 -6.54
C CYS A 174 10.39 9.03 -7.20
N ALA A 175 10.48 10.13 -6.45
CA ALA A 175 10.78 11.44 -7.02
C ALA A 175 12.18 11.45 -7.68
N PRO A 176 12.36 12.12 -8.84
CA PRO A 176 11.41 12.99 -9.54
C PRO A 176 10.35 12.30 -10.43
N ALA A 177 10.29 10.97 -10.51
CA ALA A 177 9.31 10.28 -11.34
C ALA A 177 7.88 10.50 -10.85
N LYS A 178 6.93 10.44 -11.79
CA LYS A 178 5.50 10.54 -11.47
C LYS A 178 5.00 9.24 -10.86
N VAL A 179 4.14 9.34 -9.83
CA VAL A 179 3.45 8.17 -9.27
C VAL A 179 1.99 8.21 -9.69
N PHE A 180 1.56 7.26 -10.51
CA PHE A 180 0.16 7.08 -10.88
C PHE A 180 -0.41 5.92 -10.05
N SER A 181 -1.29 6.24 -9.09
CA SER A 181 -1.81 5.24 -8.15
C SER A 181 -3.21 4.77 -8.54
N ILE A 182 -3.42 3.45 -8.60
CA ILE A 182 -4.75 2.82 -8.71
C ILE A 182 -5.04 2.13 -7.39
N VAL A 183 -6.08 2.59 -6.70
CA VAL A 183 -6.42 2.14 -5.34
C VAL A 183 -7.73 1.38 -5.34
N LEU A 184 -7.70 0.11 -4.94
CA LEU A 184 -8.87 -0.69 -4.64
C LEU A 184 -9.13 -0.63 -3.12
N SER A 185 -10.00 0.31 -2.73
CA SER A 185 -10.32 0.59 -1.33
C SER A 185 -11.26 -0.47 -0.73
N ASP A 186 -10.90 -0.98 0.44
CA ASP A 186 -11.76 -1.78 1.32
C ASP A 186 -12.24 -0.98 2.55
N ILE A 187 -12.08 0.35 2.53
CA ILE A 187 -12.43 1.27 3.62
C ILE A 187 -13.56 2.20 3.19
N VAL A 188 -14.63 2.28 3.98
CA VAL A 188 -15.76 3.18 3.71
C VAL A 188 -15.29 4.64 3.68
N GLY A 189 -15.64 5.35 2.61
CA GLY A 189 -15.27 6.76 2.40
C GLY A 189 -13.92 6.98 1.73
N ASP A 190 -13.22 5.91 1.35
CA ASP A 190 -11.98 5.91 0.57
C ASP A 190 -10.86 6.86 1.06
N PRO A 191 -10.55 6.90 2.38
CA PRO A 191 -9.50 7.77 2.91
C PRO A 191 -8.09 7.28 2.47
N LEU A 192 -7.53 7.93 1.45
CA LEU A 192 -6.23 7.56 0.85
C LEU A 192 -5.05 7.57 1.84
N ASP A 193 -5.10 8.41 2.88
CA ASP A 193 -4.09 8.48 3.93
C ASP A 193 -4.12 7.29 4.89
N MET A 194 -5.24 6.56 4.95
CA MET A 194 -5.43 5.36 5.75
C MET A 194 -5.17 4.08 4.95
N ILE A 195 -5.48 4.08 3.64
CA ILE A 195 -5.27 2.91 2.78
C ILE A 195 -3.76 2.64 2.66
N ALA A 196 -3.35 1.44 3.07
CA ALA A 196 -1.94 1.05 3.21
C ALA A 196 -1.09 2.01 4.08
N SER A 197 -1.73 2.85 4.91
CA SER A 197 -1.10 3.95 5.65
C SER A 197 -0.48 5.04 4.76
N GLY A 198 -1.09 5.30 3.60
CA GLY A 198 -0.79 6.42 2.71
C GLY A 198 0.64 6.47 2.16
N PRO A 199 1.19 5.40 1.55
CA PRO A 199 2.58 5.38 1.09
C PRO A 199 2.89 6.45 0.03
N ALA A 200 1.92 6.78 -0.82
CA ALA A 200 2.01 7.82 -1.84
C ALA A 200 1.06 9.00 -1.59
N TYR A 201 0.70 9.25 -0.32
CA TYR A 201 -0.22 10.31 0.08
C TYR A 201 0.38 11.15 1.22
N PRO A 202 0.23 12.48 1.22
CA PRO A 202 0.75 13.32 2.30
C PRO A 202 0.14 12.94 3.65
N ASP A 203 0.94 13.04 4.70
CA ASP A 203 0.51 12.73 6.06
C ASP A 203 0.12 14.00 6.82
N THR A 204 -1.18 14.18 7.01
CA THR A 204 -1.75 15.32 7.75
C THR A 204 -1.49 15.28 9.25
N SER A 205 -1.12 14.12 9.82
CA SER A 205 -0.81 14.00 11.25
C SER A 205 0.53 14.65 11.59
N THR A 206 0.67 15.21 12.79
CA THR A 206 1.87 15.96 13.21
C THR A 206 2.69 15.23 14.28
N CYS A 207 3.94 15.65 14.48
CA CYS A 207 4.77 15.20 15.60
C CYS A 207 4.07 15.48 16.94
N ALA A 208 3.30 16.58 17.04
CA ALA A 208 2.51 16.88 18.22
C ALA A 208 1.40 15.85 18.46
N ASP A 209 0.73 15.37 17.41
CA ASP A 209 -0.26 14.28 17.51
C ASP A 209 0.39 12.99 17.97
N ALA A 210 1.53 12.62 17.37
CA ALA A 210 2.29 11.43 17.77
C ALA A 210 2.69 11.48 19.24
N ASN A 211 3.29 12.59 19.70
CA ASN A 211 3.67 12.78 21.10
C ASN A 211 2.46 12.73 22.06
N ARG A 212 1.31 13.27 21.64
CA ARG A 212 0.06 13.17 22.42
C ARG A 212 -0.37 11.72 22.61
N ILE A 213 -0.28 10.90 21.56
CA ILE A 213 -0.61 9.47 21.58
C ILE A 213 0.36 8.70 22.48
N VAL A 214 1.66 8.96 22.37
CA VAL A 214 2.69 8.36 23.25
C VAL A 214 2.37 8.62 24.72
N LYS A 215 2.04 9.87 25.06
CA LYS A 215 1.68 10.25 26.43
C LYS A 215 0.34 9.64 26.87
N LYS A 216 -0.68 9.66 26.00
CA LYS A 216 -2.02 9.12 26.27
C LYS A 216 -1.96 7.65 26.66
N TYR A 217 -1.12 6.87 25.98
CA TYR A 217 -1.01 5.42 26.18
C TYR A 217 0.23 4.99 26.96
N SER A 218 1.05 5.93 27.44
CA SER A 218 2.30 5.65 28.16
C SER A 218 3.19 4.64 27.41
N LEU A 219 3.35 4.83 26.10
CA LEU A 219 4.08 3.89 25.24
C LEU A 219 5.56 3.82 25.64
N LYS A 220 6.07 2.59 25.71
CA LYS A 220 7.51 2.31 25.90
C LYS A 220 8.18 2.30 24.53
N LEU A 221 9.13 3.20 24.36
CA LEU A 221 9.83 3.45 23.10
C LEU A 221 11.34 3.54 23.34
N SER A 222 12.13 3.03 22.41
CA SER A 222 13.56 3.33 22.33
C SER A 222 13.80 4.82 22.07
N ASP A 223 15.01 5.29 22.33
CA ASP A 223 15.37 6.67 22.03
C ASP A 223 15.35 6.94 20.52
N LYS A 224 15.66 5.93 19.69
CA LYS A 224 15.53 6.01 18.23
C LYS A 224 14.08 6.23 17.81
N ALA A 225 13.14 5.46 18.35
CA ALA A 225 11.72 5.65 18.08
C ALA A 225 11.24 7.04 18.52
N LYS A 226 11.64 7.52 19.70
CA LYS A 226 11.29 8.87 20.16
C LYS A 226 11.84 9.95 19.24
N THR A 227 13.08 9.83 18.77
CA THR A 227 13.66 10.79 17.81
C THR A 227 12.85 10.81 16.52
N LEU A 228 12.54 9.64 15.94
CA LEU A 228 11.74 9.52 14.72
C LEU A 228 10.33 10.09 14.88
N LEU A 229 9.72 9.98 16.06
CA LEU A 229 8.40 10.57 16.32
C LEU A 229 8.40 12.11 16.34
N ASN A 230 9.57 12.72 16.48
CA ASN A 230 9.77 14.17 16.42
C ASN A 230 10.19 14.66 15.03
N GLU A 231 10.33 13.77 14.05
CA GLU A 231 10.57 14.12 12.65
C GLU A 231 9.25 14.16 11.87
N GLU A 232 8.99 15.26 11.17
CA GLU A 232 7.76 15.37 10.39
C GLU A 232 7.79 14.45 9.17
N THR A 233 6.61 13.91 8.88
CA THR A 233 6.33 13.20 7.64
C THR A 233 6.05 14.20 6.50
N PRO A 234 6.24 13.79 5.23
CA PRO A 234 5.86 14.57 4.06
C PRO A 234 4.43 15.12 4.15
N LYS A 235 4.27 16.42 3.88
CA LYS A 235 3.01 17.17 3.94
C LYS A 235 2.48 17.52 2.57
#